data_AF-A0A1N5TAS1-F1
#
_entry.id   AF-A0A1N5TAS1-F1
#
_cell.length_a   1.000
_cell.length_b   1.000
_cell.length_c   1.000
_cell.angle_alpha   90.00
_cell.angle_beta   90.00
_cell.angle_gamma   90.00
#
_symmetry.space_group_name_H-M   'P 1'
#
loop_
_entity.id
_entity.type
_entity.pdbx_description
1 polymer ?
#
loop_
_entity_poly.entity_id
_entity_poly.type
_entity_poly.pdbx_seq_one_letter_code
_entity_poly.pdbx_strand_id
1 'polypeptide(L)'
;MPVDLSAADALALRMTSLLLRPHPTTRPDSVAEVVEWFGAMQAQDLASGLWSLGARLPGRTVADVQAALERREALRTWPMRGTVHLVPPADARWMLEVTGVRSLAGAATRRAQLGLTDADADRAVDVLGTALAGGGRLTRAQCLATLRAAGLDTDSQRGYHLLWYVSVRGVTCLAPNVGTDQTFALLDEWAPGPRRLDREEALALLAHRYVRGHGPVTAREFAGWTGLTLTDARRGLAAAGDALTVVRVDGEEMYADVALADAPRTPVDDVLVLPGFDEYLLGYRDRALMLDPAHQAAVVPGNNGIFQATVVRAGRVVGLWKRRITRAAVTVTIQPLTPVDAGERGRVERALGRYADFLGLPPRVDWPA
;
A
#
# COMPACT_ATOMS: atom_id res chain seq x y z
N MET A 1 27.35 -17.72 -8.65
CA MET A 1 26.47 -18.68 -7.94
C MET A 1 25.53 -17.86 -7.06
N PRO A 2 24.25 -18.27 -6.90
CA PRO A 2 23.33 -17.57 -6.00
C PRO A 2 23.88 -17.54 -4.57
N VAL A 3 23.68 -16.43 -3.86
CA VAL A 3 24.03 -16.33 -2.44
C VAL A 3 23.01 -17.12 -1.62
N ASP A 4 23.47 -18.06 -0.79
CA ASP A 4 22.61 -18.76 0.18
C ASP A 4 22.39 -17.89 1.43
N LEU A 5 21.13 -17.74 1.82
CA LEU A 5 20.65 -16.91 2.92
C LEU A 5 19.81 -17.76 3.87
N SER A 6 19.97 -17.52 5.17
CA SER A 6 19.02 -18.04 6.16
C SER A 6 17.71 -17.26 6.14
N ALA A 7 16.64 -17.82 6.74
CA ALA A 7 15.41 -17.07 7.03
C ALA A 7 15.66 -15.73 7.77
N ALA A 8 16.64 -15.68 8.67
CA ALA A 8 16.97 -14.48 9.43
C ALA A 8 17.64 -13.41 8.53
N ASP A 9 18.53 -13.83 7.64
CA ASP A 9 19.15 -12.94 6.64
C ASP A 9 18.10 -12.37 5.69
N ALA A 10 17.22 -13.23 5.18
CA ALA A 10 16.13 -12.81 4.31
C ALA A 10 15.20 -11.82 5.00
N LEU A 11 14.86 -12.06 6.27
CA LEU A 11 14.07 -11.11 7.06
C LEU A 11 14.80 -9.77 7.22
N ALA A 12 16.09 -9.76 7.54
CA ALA A 12 16.89 -8.53 7.67
C ALA A 12 16.93 -7.72 6.36
N LEU A 13 17.09 -8.41 5.22
CA LEU A 13 17.02 -7.78 3.90
C LEU A 13 15.62 -7.20 3.63
N ARG A 14 14.54 -7.93 3.93
CA ARG A 14 13.16 -7.41 3.79
C ARG A 14 12.94 -6.16 4.64
N MET A 15 13.42 -6.13 5.88
CA MET A 15 13.30 -4.93 6.73
C MET A 15 14.03 -3.71 6.14
N THR A 16 15.15 -3.96 5.44
CA THR A 16 15.93 -2.94 4.74
C THR A 16 15.20 -2.46 3.46
N SER A 17 14.74 -3.38 2.63
CA SER A 17 13.92 -3.13 1.43
C SER A 17 12.65 -2.34 1.76
N LEU A 18 12.01 -2.65 2.89
CA LEU A 18 10.79 -1.98 3.37
C LEU A 18 11.08 -0.59 3.97
N LEU A 19 12.32 -0.09 3.94
CA LEU A 19 12.73 1.19 4.54
C LEU A 19 12.39 1.31 6.04
N LEU A 20 12.30 0.17 6.73
CA LEU A 20 12.13 0.11 8.19
C LEU A 20 13.47 0.09 8.92
N ARG A 21 14.56 -0.03 8.16
CA ARG A 21 15.97 0.10 8.57
C ARG A 21 16.74 0.90 7.51
N PRO A 22 17.91 1.47 7.83
CA PRO A 22 18.71 2.20 6.86
C PRO A 22 19.05 1.35 5.62
N HIS A 23 18.78 1.90 4.44
CA HIS A 23 19.14 1.28 3.16
C HIS A 23 20.51 1.80 2.70
N PRO A 24 21.41 0.97 2.12
CA PRO A 24 22.77 1.39 1.76
C PRO A 24 22.81 2.47 0.67
N THR A 25 21.82 2.50 -0.22
CA THR A 25 21.81 3.38 -1.41
C THR A 25 20.73 4.46 -1.39
N THR A 26 19.85 4.48 -0.37
CA THR A 26 18.77 5.46 -0.31
C THR A 26 18.42 5.83 1.12
N ARG A 27 17.92 7.06 1.28
CA ARG A 27 17.28 7.53 2.50
C ARG A 27 16.19 8.53 2.11
N PRO A 28 14.97 8.05 1.81
CA PRO A 28 13.88 8.93 1.42
C PRO A 28 13.57 9.99 2.48
N ASP A 29 13.31 11.22 2.04
CA ASP A 29 13.01 12.36 2.90
C ASP A 29 11.63 13.00 2.63
N SER A 30 10.94 12.51 1.60
CA SER A 30 9.65 12.99 1.10
C SER A 30 8.65 11.86 0.83
N VAL A 31 7.37 12.20 0.70
CA VAL A 31 6.31 11.22 0.38
C VAL A 31 6.51 10.68 -1.03
N ALA A 32 6.92 11.54 -1.97
CA ALA A 32 7.21 11.14 -3.36
C ALA A 32 8.27 10.04 -3.42
N GLU A 33 9.40 10.22 -2.73
CA GLU A 33 10.50 9.26 -2.75
C GLU A 33 10.11 7.91 -2.13
N VAL A 34 9.36 7.91 -1.01
CA VAL A 34 8.86 6.67 -0.41
C VAL A 34 7.90 5.96 -1.36
N VAL A 35 6.93 6.67 -1.94
CA VAL A 35 5.94 6.03 -2.83
C VAL A 35 6.59 5.56 -4.13
N GLU A 36 7.57 6.29 -4.67
CA GLU A 36 8.37 5.84 -5.81
C GLU A 36 9.23 4.62 -5.47
N TRP A 37 9.79 4.55 -4.26
CA TRP A 37 10.57 3.41 -3.79
C TRP A 37 9.78 2.11 -3.93
N PHE A 38 8.57 2.06 -3.35
CA PHE A 38 7.67 0.91 -3.42
C PHE A 38 6.99 0.74 -4.77
N GLY A 39 6.84 1.81 -5.54
CA GLY A 39 5.98 1.89 -6.72
C GLY A 39 4.49 1.96 -6.37
N ALA A 40 4.05 1.27 -5.32
CA ALA A 40 2.71 1.39 -4.79
C ALA A 40 2.63 0.98 -3.31
N MET A 41 1.78 1.66 -2.54
CA MET A 41 1.51 1.31 -1.14
C MET A 41 0.00 1.30 -0.90
N GLN A 42 -0.55 0.24 -0.32
CA GLN A 42 -1.99 0.18 -0.12
C GLN A 42 -2.48 1.30 0.82
N ALA A 43 -3.56 1.99 0.42
CA ALA A 43 -4.15 3.13 1.11
C ALA A 43 -5.68 3.09 1.07
N GLN A 44 -6.24 1.87 1.17
CA GLN A 44 -7.68 1.63 1.28
C GLN A 44 -8.23 2.21 2.58
N ASP A 45 -7.56 1.93 3.71
CA ASP A 45 -7.69 2.71 4.93
C ASP A 45 -6.70 3.87 4.90
N LEU A 46 -7.22 5.10 4.86
CA LEU A 46 -6.38 6.29 4.72
C LEU A 46 -5.45 6.47 5.93
N ALA A 47 -5.94 6.23 7.15
CA ALA A 47 -5.14 6.43 8.35
C ALA A 47 -3.96 5.45 8.43
N SER A 48 -4.16 4.21 8.00
CA SER A 48 -3.10 3.23 7.82
C SER A 48 -2.08 3.66 6.79
N GLY A 49 -2.51 4.11 5.61
CA GLY A 49 -1.59 4.61 4.57
C GLY A 49 -0.76 5.81 5.04
N LEU A 50 -1.37 6.75 5.75
CA LEU A 50 -0.68 7.90 6.34
C LEU A 50 0.37 7.47 7.38
N TRP A 51 0.03 6.53 8.28
CA TRP A 51 1.01 6.03 9.24
C TRP A 51 2.11 5.19 8.58
N SER A 52 1.80 4.46 7.51
CA SER A 52 2.79 3.67 6.76
C SER A 52 3.87 4.57 6.15
N LEU A 53 3.50 5.75 5.64
CA LEU A 53 4.42 6.81 5.24
C LEU A 53 5.18 7.39 6.44
N GLY A 54 4.47 7.72 7.53
CA GLY A 54 5.09 8.28 8.75
C GLY A 54 6.15 7.35 9.37
N ALA A 55 5.94 6.04 9.34
CA ALA A 55 6.89 5.04 9.81
C ALA A 55 8.20 5.02 9.00
N ARG A 56 8.18 5.55 7.77
CA ARG A 56 9.33 5.64 6.84
C ARG A 56 9.86 7.06 6.67
N LEU A 57 9.18 8.04 7.28
CA LEU A 57 9.55 9.47 7.29
C LEU A 57 9.66 9.97 8.73
N PRO A 58 10.65 9.47 9.50
CA PRO A 58 10.79 9.82 10.91
C PRO A 58 10.95 11.34 11.08
N GLY A 59 10.19 11.92 12.00
CA GLY A 59 10.16 13.36 12.26
C GLY A 59 9.13 14.15 11.44
N ARG A 60 8.42 13.51 10.49
CA ARG A 60 7.25 14.11 9.84
C ARG A 60 5.98 13.86 10.65
N THR A 61 5.07 14.81 10.62
CA THR A 61 3.73 14.71 11.22
C THR A 61 2.69 14.26 10.19
N VAL A 62 1.51 13.90 10.65
CA VAL A 62 0.36 13.59 9.79
C VAL A 62 -0.02 14.79 8.93
N ALA A 63 0.13 16.01 9.45
CA ALA A 63 -0.13 17.24 8.71
C ALA A 63 0.89 17.43 7.57
N ASP A 64 2.17 17.12 7.80
CA ASP A 64 3.20 17.19 6.76
C ASP A 64 2.91 16.21 5.61
N VAL A 65 2.53 14.98 5.95
CA VAL A 65 2.17 13.95 4.95
C VAL A 65 0.91 14.37 4.19
N GLN A 66 -0.12 14.88 4.87
CA GLN A 66 -1.33 15.38 4.21
C GLN A 66 -1.02 16.56 3.28
N ALA A 67 -0.16 17.49 3.69
CA ALA A 67 0.28 18.60 2.85
C ALA A 67 1.07 18.13 1.63
N ALA A 68 1.88 17.08 1.75
CA ALA A 68 2.57 16.45 0.63
C ALA A 68 1.60 15.82 -0.39
N LEU A 69 0.54 15.17 0.10
CA LEU A 69 -0.52 14.65 -0.77
C LEU A 69 -1.32 15.77 -1.46
N GLU A 70 -1.53 16.91 -0.80
CA GLU A 70 -2.11 18.12 -1.42
C GLU A 70 -1.20 18.72 -2.50
N ARG A 71 0.12 18.68 -2.30
CA ARG A 71 1.12 19.00 -3.33
C ARG A 71 1.24 17.93 -4.42
N ARG A 72 0.45 16.86 -4.34
CA ARG A 72 0.40 15.78 -5.32
C ARG A 72 1.71 14.98 -5.41
N GLU A 73 2.48 14.90 -4.32
CA GLU A 73 3.69 14.06 -4.26
C GLU A 73 3.38 12.57 -4.46
N ALA A 74 2.16 12.14 -4.12
CA ALA A 74 1.64 10.83 -4.44
C ALA A 74 0.15 10.92 -4.78
N LEU A 75 -0.31 9.97 -5.60
CA LEU A 75 -1.70 9.87 -6.04
C LEU A 75 -2.37 8.62 -5.47
N ARG A 76 -3.63 8.74 -5.04
CA ARG A 76 -4.44 7.56 -4.68
C ARG A 76 -5.30 7.10 -5.86
N THR A 77 -5.19 5.82 -6.24
CA THR A 77 -6.04 5.19 -7.28
C THR A 77 -6.15 3.67 -7.07
N TRP A 78 -6.79 2.92 -7.97
CA TRP A 78 -7.07 1.48 -7.86
C TRP A 78 -6.28 0.60 -8.84
N PRO A 79 -4.93 0.60 -8.80
CA PRO A 79 -4.15 -0.19 -9.73
C PRO A 79 -4.31 -1.69 -9.42
N MET A 80 -3.76 -2.18 -8.30
CA MET A 80 -3.66 -3.60 -8.03
C MET A 80 -4.85 -4.13 -7.23
N ARG A 81 -5.32 -5.31 -7.62
CA ARG A 81 -6.30 -6.13 -6.88
C ARG A 81 -7.63 -5.41 -6.61
N GLY A 82 -7.95 -4.36 -7.37
CA GLY A 82 -9.15 -3.53 -7.16
C GLY A 82 -9.16 -2.76 -5.82
N THR A 83 -8.00 -2.54 -5.20
CA THR A 83 -7.87 -1.82 -3.92
C THR A 83 -7.15 -0.49 -4.10
N VAL A 84 -7.45 0.49 -3.24
CA VAL A 84 -6.80 1.80 -3.31
C VAL A 84 -5.33 1.70 -2.91
N HIS A 85 -4.43 2.27 -3.71
CA HIS A 85 -3.01 2.43 -3.41
C HIS A 85 -2.58 3.89 -3.64
N LEU A 86 -1.58 4.32 -2.87
CA LEU A 86 -0.72 5.45 -3.22
C LEU A 86 0.27 5.00 -4.29
N VAL A 87 0.41 5.77 -5.36
CA VAL A 87 1.35 5.53 -6.47
C VAL A 87 2.01 6.85 -6.88
N PRO A 88 3.19 6.82 -7.53
CA PRO A 88 3.74 8.02 -8.15
C PRO A 88 2.75 8.56 -9.19
N PRO A 89 2.47 9.87 -9.24
CA PRO A 89 1.47 10.43 -10.16
C PRO A 89 1.76 10.09 -11.62
N ALA A 90 3.04 10.19 -12.03
CA ALA A 90 3.47 9.86 -13.39
C ALA A 90 3.21 8.39 -13.77
N ASP A 91 3.03 7.50 -12.79
CA ASP A 91 2.90 6.06 -13.02
C ASP A 91 1.47 5.55 -12.98
N ALA A 92 0.54 6.37 -12.49
CA ALA A 92 -0.83 5.96 -12.25
C ALA A 92 -1.50 5.34 -13.48
N ARG A 93 -1.33 5.95 -14.66
CA ARG A 93 -2.00 5.51 -15.89
C ARG A 93 -1.51 4.14 -16.37
N TRP A 94 -0.21 3.96 -16.57
CA TRP A 94 0.30 2.67 -17.04
C TRP A 94 0.09 1.56 -15.99
N MET A 95 0.14 1.89 -14.70
CA MET A 95 -0.16 0.90 -13.65
C MET A 95 -1.61 0.42 -13.75
N LEU A 96 -2.58 1.33 -13.90
CA LEU A 96 -3.99 0.97 -14.12
C LEU A 96 -4.18 0.12 -15.38
N GLU A 97 -3.50 0.44 -16.47
CA GLU A 97 -3.55 -0.32 -17.73
C GLU A 97 -3.01 -1.75 -17.56
N VAL A 98 -1.91 -1.92 -16.82
CA VAL A 98 -1.25 -3.23 -16.64
C VAL A 98 -1.98 -4.09 -15.61
N THR A 99 -2.42 -3.52 -14.48
CA THR A 99 -2.95 -4.30 -13.35
C THR A 99 -4.48 -4.27 -13.23
N GLY A 100 -5.15 -3.30 -13.87
CA GLY A 100 -6.60 -3.15 -13.84
C GLY A 100 -7.37 -4.16 -14.70
N VAL A 101 -6.70 -4.85 -15.65
CA VAL A 101 -7.32 -5.78 -16.62
C VAL A 101 -8.20 -6.82 -15.93
N ARG A 102 -7.67 -7.52 -14.91
CA ARG A 102 -8.41 -8.57 -14.21
C ARG A 102 -9.59 -8.03 -13.41
N SER A 103 -9.40 -6.87 -12.77
CA SER A 103 -10.46 -6.19 -12.04
C SER A 103 -11.60 -5.76 -12.97
N LEU A 104 -11.29 -5.24 -14.16
CA LEU A 104 -12.28 -4.87 -15.17
C LEU A 104 -12.98 -6.09 -15.78
N ALA A 105 -12.28 -7.20 -16.01
CA ALA A 105 -12.88 -8.43 -16.50
C ALA A 105 -13.97 -8.97 -15.56
N GLY A 106 -13.75 -8.91 -14.24
CA GLY A 106 -14.77 -9.27 -13.24
C GLY A 106 -15.91 -8.25 -13.08
N ALA A 107 -15.73 -7.02 -13.59
CA ALA A 107 -16.67 -5.94 -13.39
C ALA A 107 -18.00 -6.14 -14.13
N ALA A 108 -17.99 -6.80 -15.29
CA ALA A 108 -19.21 -7.04 -16.08
C ALA A 108 -20.24 -7.87 -15.31
N THR A 109 -19.81 -8.97 -14.70
CA THR A 109 -20.67 -9.79 -13.83
C THR A 109 -21.22 -8.99 -12.67
N ARG A 110 -20.39 -8.15 -12.04
CA ARG A 110 -20.83 -7.29 -10.93
C ARG A 110 -21.84 -6.23 -11.39
N ARG A 111 -21.65 -5.62 -12.55
CA ARG A 111 -22.61 -4.67 -13.14
C ARG A 111 -23.97 -5.34 -13.35
N ALA A 112 -24.00 -6.52 -13.96
CA ALA A 112 -25.23 -7.27 -14.18
C ALA A 112 -25.97 -7.58 -12.86
N GLN A 113 -25.25 -8.00 -11.80
CA GLN A 113 -25.84 -8.22 -10.46
C GLN A 113 -26.42 -6.95 -9.85
N LEU A 114 -25.82 -5.79 -10.16
CA LEU A 114 -26.30 -4.49 -9.73
C LEU A 114 -27.42 -3.95 -10.62
N GLY A 115 -27.74 -4.61 -11.74
CA GLY A 115 -28.68 -4.11 -12.74
C GLY A 115 -28.14 -2.89 -13.51
N LEU A 116 -26.83 -2.80 -13.68
CA LEU A 116 -26.15 -1.80 -14.51
C LEU A 116 -25.74 -2.43 -15.85
N THR A 117 -25.86 -1.67 -16.92
CA THR A 117 -25.35 -2.03 -18.26
C THR A 117 -23.94 -1.49 -18.48
N ASP A 118 -23.26 -1.95 -19.53
CA ASP A 118 -21.98 -1.35 -19.96
C ASP A 118 -22.18 0.10 -20.43
N ALA A 119 -23.32 0.40 -21.08
CA ALA A 119 -23.67 1.75 -21.48
C ALA A 119 -23.83 2.71 -20.29
N ASP A 120 -24.37 2.23 -19.15
CA ASP A 120 -24.44 3.03 -17.92
C ASP A 120 -23.04 3.36 -17.39
N ALA A 121 -22.12 2.39 -17.46
CA ALA A 121 -20.75 2.54 -16.99
C ALA A 121 -19.92 3.49 -17.89
N ASP A 122 -20.06 3.36 -19.21
CA ASP A 122 -19.42 4.28 -20.16
C ASP A 122 -20.03 5.69 -20.08
N ARG A 123 -21.35 5.81 -19.88
CA ARG A 123 -21.97 7.12 -19.62
C ARG A 123 -21.45 7.75 -18.33
N ALA A 124 -21.19 6.96 -17.28
CA ALA A 124 -20.58 7.46 -16.05
C ALA A 124 -19.15 7.99 -16.27
N VAL A 125 -18.38 7.35 -17.17
CA VAL A 125 -17.05 7.84 -17.59
C VAL A 125 -17.17 9.23 -18.20
N ASP A 126 -18.06 9.42 -19.17
CA ASP A 126 -18.22 10.70 -19.87
C ASP A 126 -18.71 11.81 -18.93
N VAL A 127 -19.72 11.51 -18.11
CA VAL A 127 -20.35 12.46 -17.17
C VAL A 127 -19.34 12.94 -16.13
N LEU A 128 -18.60 12.03 -15.48
CA LEU A 128 -17.63 12.43 -14.46
C LEU A 128 -16.37 13.01 -15.07
N GLY A 129 -15.93 12.54 -16.24
CA GLY A 129 -14.83 13.13 -16.98
C GLY A 129 -15.09 14.60 -17.30
N THR A 130 -16.31 14.92 -17.75
CA THR A 130 -16.74 16.29 -18.04
C THR A 130 -16.88 17.12 -16.76
N ALA A 131 -17.55 16.58 -15.74
CA ALA A 131 -17.84 17.33 -14.51
C ALA A 131 -16.60 17.66 -13.66
N LEU A 132 -15.53 16.87 -13.79
CA LEU A 132 -14.28 17.07 -13.05
C LEU A 132 -13.22 17.87 -13.82
N ALA A 133 -13.47 18.21 -15.08
CA ALA A 133 -12.56 19.04 -15.87
C ALA A 133 -12.41 20.45 -15.28
N GLY A 134 -11.24 21.06 -15.44
CA GLY A 134 -10.94 22.42 -14.94
C GLY A 134 -10.13 22.47 -13.64
N GLY A 135 -9.49 21.37 -13.25
CA GLY A 135 -8.46 21.30 -12.21
C GLY A 135 -8.99 21.16 -10.77
N GLY A 136 -10.31 20.98 -10.62
CA GLY A 136 -10.98 20.87 -9.32
C GLY A 136 -11.03 19.46 -8.74
N ARG A 137 -11.79 19.32 -7.64
CA ARG A 137 -12.18 18.03 -7.06
C ARG A 137 -13.64 18.07 -6.61
N LEU A 138 -14.33 16.95 -6.69
CA LEU A 138 -15.69 16.78 -6.17
C LEU A 138 -15.70 15.78 -5.03
N THR A 139 -16.53 16.01 -4.01
CA THR A 139 -16.79 15.00 -2.98
C THR A 139 -17.55 13.82 -3.58
N ARG A 140 -17.47 12.65 -2.92
CA ARG A 140 -18.27 11.48 -3.31
C ARG A 140 -19.75 11.83 -3.51
N ALA A 141 -20.33 12.60 -2.60
CA ALA A 141 -21.74 13.00 -2.67
C ALA A 141 -22.03 13.85 -3.93
N GLN A 142 -21.13 14.77 -4.28
CA GLN A 142 -21.24 15.59 -5.49
C GLN A 142 -21.09 14.74 -6.77
N CYS A 143 -20.15 13.79 -6.82
CA CYS A 143 -20.04 12.87 -7.94
C CYS A 143 -21.33 12.04 -8.13
N LEU A 144 -21.89 11.50 -7.04
CA LEU A 144 -23.14 10.74 -7.11
C LEU A 144 -24.32 11.62 -7.55
N ALA A 145 -24.42 12.86 -7.06
CA ALA A 145 -25.45 13.80 -7.49
C ALA A 145 -25.32 14.14 -8.99
N THR A 146 -24.09 14.30 -9.49
CA THR A 146 -23.80 14.54 -10.91
C THR A 146 -24.28 13.38 -11.78
N LEU A 147 -23.98 12.13 -11.38
CA LEU A 147 -24.44 10.93 -12.07
C LEU A 147 -25.98 10.82 -12.08
N ARG A 148 -26.64 11.10 -10.95
CA ARG A 148 -28.12 11.10 -10.86
C ARG A 148 -28.75 12.15 -11.78
N ALA A 149 -28.20 13.36 -11.82
CA ALA A 149 -28.67 14.42 -12.71
C ALA A 149 -28.54 14.04 -14.18
N ALA A 150 -27.57 13.19 -14.52
CA ALA A 150 -27.39 12.62 -15.85
C ALA A 150 -28.28 11.38 -16.13
N GLY A 151 -29.19 11.01 -15.21
CA GLY A 151 -30.13 9.90 -15.36
C GLY A 151 -29.60 8.52 -14.94
N LEU A 152 -28.44 8.45 -14.29
CA LEU A 152 -27.87 7.19 -13.81
C LEU A 152 -28.32 6.90 -12.37
N ASP A 153 -28.82 5.69 -12.13
CA ASP A 153 -29.13 5.25 -10.77
C ASP A 153 -27.83 5.00 -9.98
N THR A 154 -27.75 5.60 -8.80
CA THR A 154 -26.59 5.50 -7.91
C THR A 154 -26.94 4.94 -6.54
N ASP A 155 -28.15 4.41 -6.36
CA ASP A 155 -28.60 3.86 -5.10
C ASP A 155 -27.82 2.62 -4.69
N SER A 156 -27.78 2.38 -3.37
CA SER A 156 -27.07 1.25 -2.77
C SER A 156 -25.61 1.14 -3.27
N GLN A 157 -25.26 0.04 -3.93
CA GLN A 157 -23.90 -0.24 -4.40
C GLN A 157 -23.64 0.23 -5.86
N ARG A 158 -24.67 0.70 -6.58
CA ARG A 158 -24.56 1.14 -7.97
C ARG A 158 -23.61 2.33 -8.09
N GLY A 159 -23.84 3.37 -7.27
CA GLY A 159 -23.05 4.59 -7.29
C GLY A 159 -21.57 4.34 -7.02
N TYR A 160 -21.24 3.58 -5.98
CA TYR A 160 -19.85 3.28 -5.66
C TYR A 160 -19.19 2.39 -6.73
N HIS A 161 -19.93 1.46 -7.34
CA HIS A 161 -19.42 0.68 -8.45
C HIS A 161 -19.06 1.55 -9.66
N LEU A 162 -19.89 2.53 -10.01
CA LEU A 162 -19.61 3.47 -11.11
C LEU A 162 -18.37 4.32 -10.80
N LEU A 163 -18.25 4.90 -9.60
CA LEU A 163 -17.06 5.67 -9.19
C LEU A 163 -15.77 4.84 -9.28
N TRP A 164 -15.84 3.61 -8.79
CA TRP A 164 -14.73 2.66 -8.89
C TRP A 164 -14.39 2.35 -10.35
N TYR A 165 -15.39 2.05 -11.18
CA TYR A 165 -15.19 1.69 -12.59
C TYR A 165 -14.51 2.82 -13.37
N VAL A 166 -15.01 4.05 -13.22
CA VAL A 166 -14.43 5.25 -13.85
C VAL A 166 -12.97 5.46 -13.42
N SER A 167 -12.65 5.16 -12.16
CA SER A 167 -11.28 5.30 -11.65
C SER A 167 -10.34 4.20 -12.15
N VAL A 168 -10.81 2.94 -12.21
CA VAL A 168 -10.01 1.83 -12.76
C VAL A 168 -9.78 2.00 -14.27
N ARG A 169 -10.72 2.63 -14.98
CA ARG A 169 -10.56 3.05 -16.39
C ARG A 169 -9.54 4.19 -16.58
N GLY A 170 -8.99 4.76 -15.51
CA GLY A 170 -7.98 5.82 -15.59
C GLY A 170 -8.53 7.20 -15.97
N VAL A 171 -9.81 7.44 -15.67
CA VAL A 171 -10.45 8.75 -15.90
C VAL A 171 -10.36 9.58 -14.63
N THR A 172 -10.74 9.01 -13.48
CA THR A 172 -10.68 9.69 -12.18
C THR A 172 -9.64 9.08 -11.25
N CYS A 173 -9.19 9.88 -10.29
CA CYS A 173 -8.37 9.44 -9.16
C CYS A 173 -8.95 9.97 -7.84
N LEU A 174 -8.43 9.47 -6.72
CA LEU A 174 -8.76 10.00 -5.41
C LEU A 174 -7.84 11.18 -5.07
N ALA A 175 -8.44 12.37 -5.00
CA ALA A 175 -7.78 13.55 -4.44
C ALA A 175 -7.83 13.50 -2.89
N PRO A 176 -7.02 14.32 -2.20
CA PRO A 176 -7.11 14.41 -0.74
C PRO A 176 -8.50 14.83 -0.28
N ASN A 177 -8.91 14.30 0.86
CA ASN A 177 -10.25 14.50 1.41
C ASN A 177 -10.53 15.98 1.72
N VAL A 178 -11.79 16.40 1.59
CA VAL A 178 -12.28 17.66 2.16
C VAL A 178 -12.97 17.32 3.47
N GLY A 179 -12.38 17.72 4.59
CA GLY A 179 -12.79 17.21 5.90
C GLY A 179 -12.67 15.70 5.96
N THR A 180 -13.76 15.00 6.28
CA THR A 180 -13.81 13.52 6.27
C THR A 180 -14.23 12.95 4.93
N ASP A 181 -14.67 13.77 3.97
CA ASP A 181 -15.25 13.31 2.72
C ASP A 181 -14.19 12.97 1.69
N GLN A 182 -14.27 11.76 1.16
CA GLN A 182 -13.50 11.33 0.01
C GLN A 182 -13.81 12.21 -1.20
N THR A 183 -12.77 12.61 -1.93
CA THR A 183 -12.91 13.42 -3.14
C THR A 183 -12.29 12.72 -4.36
N PHE A 184 -12.78 13.12 -5.53
CA PHE A 184 -12.36 12.63 -6.83
C PHE A 184 -11.89 13.81 -7.67
N ALA A 185 -10.87 13.58 -8.49
CA ALA A 185 -10.34 14.53 -9.46
C ALA A 185 -10.13 13.85 -10.81
N LEU A 186 -10.03 14.62 -11.89
CA LEU A 186 -9.67 14.10 -13.20
C LEU A 186 -8.19 13.68 -13.19
N LEU A 187 -7.90 12.43 -13.56
CA LEU A 187 -6.56 11.86 -13.45
C LEU A 187 -5.53 12.68 -14.24
N ASP A 188 -5.87 13.07 -15.47
CA ASP A 188 -4.93 13.77 -16.37
C ASP A 188 -4.56 15.18 -15.91
N GLU A 189 -5.46 15.84 -15.19
CA GLU A 189 -5.19 17.18 -14.63
C GLU A 189 -4.53 17.10 -13.25
N TRP A 190 -4.84 16.04 -12.49
CA TRP A 190 -4.24 15.82 -11.17
C TRP A 190 -2.82 15.27 -11.26
N ALA A 191 -2.53 14.43 -12.25
CA ALA A 191 -1.23 13.83 -12.51
C ALA A 191 -0.76 14.17 -13.95
N PRO A 192 -0.41 15.44 -14.22
CA PRO A 192 0.08 15.82 -15.54
C PRO A 192 1.43 15.15 -15.84
N GLY A 193 1.66 14.83 -17.12
CA GLY A 193 2.90 14.19 -17.57
C GLY A 193 3.02 12.70 -17.23
N PRO A 194 2.06 11.85 -17.65
CA PRO A 194 2.15 10.41 -17.40
C PRO A 194 3.34 9.81 -18.15
N ARG A 195 4.06 8.92 -17.47
CA ARG A 195 5.08 8.07 -18.09
C ARG A 195 4.41 7.17 -19.13
N ARG A 196 4.99 7.12 -20.32
CA ARG A 196 4.55 6.25 -21.42
C ARG A 196 5.52 5.09 -21.51
N LEU A 197 5.02 3.90 -21.25
CA LEU A 197 5.76 2.65 -21.30
C LEU A 197 4.99 1.69 -22.18
N ASP A 198 5.68 0.87 -22.94
CA ASP A 198 5.06 -0.33 -23.47
C ASP A 198 4.79 -1.36 -22.34
N ARG A 199 4.11 -2.45 -22.69
CA ARG A 199 3.73 -3.46 -21.69
C ARG A 199 4.95 -4.13 -21.04
N GLU A 200 6.01 -4.39 -21.80
CA GLU A 200 7.21 -5.07 -21.30
C GLU A 200 8.01 -4.16 -20.37
N GLU A 201 8.21 -2.90 -20.76
CA GLU A 201 8.83 -1.87 -19.93
C GLU A 201 8.06 -1.66 -18.62
N ALA A 202 6.72 -1.63 -18.69
CA ALA A 202 5.86 -1.48 -17.52
C ALA A 202 5.97 -2.69 -16.56
N LEU A 203 5.98 -3.92 -17.10
CA LEU A 203 6.17 -5.13 -16.30
C LEU A 203 7.56 -5.17 -15.65
N ALA A 204 8.60 -4.77 -16.38
CA ALA A 204 9.97 -4.71 -15.88
C ALA A 204 10.11 -3.69 -14.73
N LEU A 205 9.59 -2.47 -14.94
CA LEU A 205 9.65 -1.43 -13.92
C LEU A 205 8.86 -1.80 -12.66
N LEU A 206 7.66 -2.38 -12.82
CA LEU A 206 6.85 -2.84 -11.70
C LEU A 206 7.54 -3.97 -10.92
N ALA A 207 8.17 -4.92 -11.62
CA ALA A 207 8.93 -6.01 -11.01
C ALA A 207 10.13 -5.49 -10.23
N HIS A 208 10.93 -4.60 -10.83
CA HIS A 208 12.06 -3.97 -10.15
C HIS A 208 11.62 -3.24 -8.88
N ARG A 209 10.61 -2.37 -8.95
CA ARG A 209 10.15 -1.63 -7.76
C ARG A 209 9.58 -2.54 -6.67
N TYR A 210 8.86 -3.60 -7.06
CA TYR A 210 8.38 -4.58 -6.10
C TYR A 210 9.54 -5.31 -5.40
N VAL A 211 10.51 -5.84 -6.15
CA VAL A 211 11.66 -6.54 -5.57
C VAL A 211 12.53 -5.60 -4.75
N ARG A 212 12.72 -4.35 -5.18
CA ARG A 212 13.43 -3.31 -4.42
C ARG A 212 12.75 -2.97 -3.09
N GLY A 213 11.42 -2.89 -3.09
CA GLY A 213 10.64 -2.58 -1.88
C GLY A 213 10.41 -3.77 -0.95
N HIS A 214 10.55 -5.02 -1.43
CA HIS A 214 10.07 -6.21 -0.70
C HIS A 214 11.04 -7.39 -0.68
N GLY A 215 12.10 -7.38 -1.48
CA GLY A 215 13.01 -8.50 -1.67
C GLY A 215 13.73 -8.93 -0.38
N PRO A 216 14.09 -10.21 -0.24
CA PRO A 216 13.94 -11.29 -1.23
C PRO A 216 12.50 -11.82 -1.37
N VAL A 217 12.06 -12.05 -2.61
CA VAL A 217 10.69 -12.48 -2.96
C VAL A 217 10.65 -13.45 -4.13
N THR A 218 9.63 -14.28 -4.23
CA THR A 218 9.45 -15.19 -5.37
C THR A 218 8.58 -14.55 -6.47
N ALA A 219 8.56 -15.14 -7.66
CA ALA A 219 7.60 -14.75 -8.70
C ALA A 219 6.13 -14.92 -8.28
N ARG A 220 5.84 -15.85 -7.34
CA ARG A 220 4.48 -16.05 -6.80
C ARG A 220 4.07 -14.92 -5.87
N GLU A 221 5.03 -14.40 -5.09
CA GLU A 221 4.85 -13.22 -4.24
C GLU A 221 4.51 -12.00 -5.12
N PHE A 222 5.31 -11.75 -6.16
CA PHE A 222 5.07 -10.65 -7.10
C PHE A 222 3.71 -10.76 -7.83
N ALA A 223 3.37 -11.93 -8.34
CA ALA A 223 2.06 -12.18 -8.96
C ALA A 223 0.90 -11.97 -7.96
N GLY A 224 1.07 -12.41 -6.71
CA GLY A 224 0.09 -12.25 -5.65
C GLY A 224 -0.13 -10.79 -5.26
N TRP A 225 0.96 -10.03 -5.12
CA TRP A 225 0.92 -8.61 -4.83
C TRP A 225 0.31 -7.81 -5.98
N THR A 226 0.74 -8.02 -7.23
CA THR A 226 0.18 -7.25 -8.36
C THR A 226 -1.23 -7.66 -8.77
N GLY A 227 -1.58 -8.93 -8.58
CA GLY A 227 -2.76 -9.55 -9.19
C GLY A 227 -2.55 -10.00 -10.64
N LEU A 228 -1.32 -9.89 -11.17
CA LEU A 228 -0.94 -10.35 -12.50
C LEU A 228 -0.99 -11.89 -12.61
N THR A 229 -0.95 -12.38 -13.85
CA THR A 229 -0.70 -13.79 -14.10
C THR A 229 0.74 -14.15 -13.70
N LEU A 230 0.98 -15.42 -13.34
CA LEU A 230 2.35 -15.86 -13.04
C LEU A 230 3.27 -15.74 -14.27
N THR A 231 2.72 -15.83 -15.48
CA THR A 231 3.45 -15.62 -16.74
C THR A 231 3.92 -14.18 -16.89
N ASP A 232 3.02 -13.20 -16.71
CA ASP A 232 3.40 -11.77 -16.74
C ASP A 232 4.40 -11.43 -15.63
N ALA A 233 4.21 -11.98 -14.43
CA ALA A 233 5.11 -11.77 -13.31
C ALA A 233 6.53 -12.26 -13.61
N ARG A 234 6.66 -13.48 -14.18
CA ARG A 234 7.96 -14.02 -14.62
C ARG A 234 8.58 -13.19 -15.75
N ARG A 235 7.77 -12.73 -16.71
CA ARG A 235 8.23 -11.87 -17.79
C ARG A 235 8.80 -10.55 -17.25
N GLY A 236 8.09 -9.90 -16.32
CA GLY A 236 8.55 -8.67 -15.68
C GLY A 236 9.86 -8.87 -14.90
N LEU A 237 9.98 -9.95 -14.12
CA LEU A 237 11.22 -10.26 -13.39
C LEU A 237 12.40 -10.52 -14.33
N ALA A 238 12.19 -11.23 -15.45
CA ALA A 238 13.22 -11.44 -16.45
C ALA A 238 13.62 -10.13 -17.15
N ALA A 239 12.64 -9.29 -17.51
CA ALA A 239 12.86 -8.02 -18.19
C ALA A 239 13.52 -6.95 -17.29
N ALA A 240 13.40 -7.07 -15.96
CA ALA A 240 14.12 -6.20 -15.02
C ALA A 240 15.65 -6.44 -15.03
N GLY A 241 16.10 -7.59 -15.56
CA GLY A 241 17.50 -7.86 -15.88
C GLY A 241 18.46 -7.65 -14.71
N ASP A 242 19.57 -6.94 -14.99
CA ASP A 242 20.70 -6.76 -14.08
C ASP A 242 20.40 -5.89 -12.84
N ALA A 243 19.21 -5.29 -12.75
CA ALA A 243 18.76 -4.63 -11.53
C ALA A 243 18.45 -5.64 -10.41
N LEU A 244 18.20 -6.91 -10.77
CA LEU A 244 17.83 -7.97 -9.86
C LEU A 244 18.91 -9.05 -9.80
N THR A 245 19.02 -9.69 -8.65
CA THR A 245 19.86 -10.88 -8.46
C THR A 245 19.05 -12.02 -7.85
N VAL A 246 19.49 -13.26 -8.11
CA VAL A 246 18.90 -14.46 -7.52
C VAL A 246 19.68 -14.85 -6.27
N VAL A 247 18.95 -15.05 -5.18
CA VAL A 247 19.44 -15.57 -3.90
C VAL A 247 18.67 -16.84 -3.55
N ARG A 248 19.24 -17.69 -2.69
CA ARG A 248 18.57 -18.88 -2.18
C ARG A 248 18.25 -18.67 -0.71
N VAL A 249 16.96 -18.66 -0.34
CA VAL A 249 16.53 -18.56 1.05
C VAL A 249 16.06 -19.94 1.50
N ASP A 250 16.81 -20.57 2.41
CA ASP A 250 16.56 -21.95 2.88
C ASP A 250 16.35 -22.95 1.72
N GLY A 251 17.08 -22.75 0.61
CA GLY A 251 17.03 -23.59 -0.59
C GLY A 251 15.99 -23.19 -1.65
N GLU A 252 15.11 -22.22 -1.39
CA GLU A 252 14.19 -21.66 -2.39
C GLU A 252 14.81 -20.47 -3.12
N GLU A 253 14.75 -20.45 -4.45
CA GLU A 253 15.22 -19.32 -5.25
C GLU A 253 14.27 -18.13 -5.16
N MET A 254 14.82 -16.97 -4.80
CA MET A 254 14.14 -15.70 -4.66
C MET A 254 14.90 -14.60 -5.39
N TYR A 255 14.19 -13.53 -5.75
CA TYR A 255 14.75 -12.31 -6.35
C TYR A 255 14.99 -11.28 -5.26
N ALA A 256 16.16 -10.66 -5.28
CA ALA A 256 16.52 -9.51 -4.46
C ALA A 256 17.02 -8.36 -5.35
N ASP A 257 16.97 -7.14 -4.83
CA ASP A 257 17.60 -5.99 -5.47
C ASP A 257 19.12 -6.17 -5.46
N VAL A 258 19.77 -5.88 -6.59
CA VAL A 258 21.23 -6.06 -6.71
C VAL A 258 22.00 -5.21 -5.69
N ALA A 259 21.47 -4.06 -5.28
CA ALA A 259 22.10 -3.20 -4.27
C ALA A 259 22.12 -3.85 -2.86
N LEU A 260 21.31 -4.88 -2.64
CA LEU A 260 21.26 -5.64 -1.39
C LEU A 260 22.02 -6.97 -1.44
N ALA A 261 22.58 -7.35 -2.60
CA ALA A 261 23.34 -8.58 -2.76
C ALA A 261 24.49 -8.70 -1.75
N ASP A 262 25.18 -7.59 -1.48
CA ASP A 262 26.32 -7.51 -0.57
C ASP A 262 26.04 -6.69 0.70
N ALA A 263 24.79 -6.28 0.92
CA ALA A 263 24.43 -5.47 2.08
C ALA A 263 24.71 -6.23 3.40
N PRO A 264 25.19 -5.55 4.47
CA PRO A 264 25.42 -6.20 5.75
C PRO A 264 24.15 -6.82 6.35
N ARG A 265 24.23 -8.10 6.76
CA ARG A 265 23.14 -8.82 7.43
C ARG A 265 23.16 -8.53 8.92
N THR A 266 22.91 -7.27 9.26
CA THR A 266 22.88 -6.85 10.66
C THR A 266 21.68 -7.49 11.36
N PRO A 267 21.86 -8.07 12.57
CA PRO A 267 20.74 -8.59 13.35
C PRO A 267 19.63 -7.56 13.47
N VAL A 268 18.38 -8.00 13.31
CA VAL A 268 17.22 -7.15 13.52
C VAL A 268 16.86 -7.23 15.00
N ASP A 269 16.91 -6.10 15.69
CA ASP A 269 16.54 -6.00 17.10
C ASP A 269 15.47 -4.92 17.35
N ASP A 270 15.10 -4.16 16.33
CA ASP A 270 14.13 -3.05 16.36
C ASP A 270 12.76 -3.45 16.94
N VAL A 271 12.09 -2.47 17.55
CA VAL A 271 10.66 -2.54 17.91
C VAL A 271 9.90 -1.48 17.13
N LEU A 272 8.91 -1.94 16.35
CA LEU A 272 8.10 -1.12 15.47
C LEU A 272 6.62 -1.31 15.80
N VAL A 273 5.84 -0.27 15.53
CA VAL A 273 4.37 -0.30 15.60
C VAL A 273 3.86 0.08 14.23
N LEU A 274 3.39 -0.90 13.48
CA LEU A 274 3.03 -0.74 12.08
C LEU A 274 1.51 -0.71 11.93
N PRO A 275 0.96 0.07 10.98
CA PRO A 275 -0.47 0.11 10.76
C PRO A 275 -0.96 -1.24 10.23
N GLY A 276 -2.26 -1.49 10.39
CA GLY A 276 -2.91 -2.51 9.58
C GLY A 276 -2.76 -2.12 8.10
N PHE A 277 -2.70 -3.09 7.19
CA PHE A 277 -2.52 -2.82 5.76
C PHE A 277 -1.15 -2.21 5.36
N ASP A 278 -0.11 -2.30 6.20
CA ASP A 278 1.26 -1.94 5.81
C ASP A 278 1.87 -2.97 4.84
N GLU A 279 2.72 -2.52 3.91
CA GLU A 279 3.46 -3.39 2.98
C GLU A 279 4.34 -4.43 3.70
N TYR A 280 4.70 -4.22 4.97
CA TYR A 280 5.37 -5.22 5.80
C TYR A 280 4.67 -6.58 5.84
N LEU A 281 3.33 -6.62 5.79
CA LEU A 281 2.56 -7.87 5.65
C LEU A 281 1.80 -7.96 4.33
N LEU A 282 1.37 -6.84 3.74
CA LEU A 282 0.61 -6.86 2.49
C LEU A 282 1.46 -7.15 1.25
N GLY A 283 2.75 -6.84 1.31
CA GLY A 283 3.71 -7.11 0.26
C GLY A 283 3.87 -8.60 -0.04
N TYR A 284 3.39 -9.48 0.85
CA TYR A 284 3.68 -10.90 0.83
C TYR A 284 2.42 -11.76 0.95
N ARG A 285 2.34 -12.79 0.12
CA ARG A 285 1.42 -13.92 0.23
C ARG A 285 1.87 -14.86 1.35
N ASP A 286 3.13 -15.29 1.34
CA ASP A 286 3.74 -16.02 2.44
C ASP A 286 4.40 -15.05 3.45
N ARG A 287 3.90 -15.09 4.68
CA ARG A 287 4.30 -14.19 5.77
C ARG A 287 5.12 -14.89 6.84
N ALA A 288 5.52 -16.15 6.66
CA ALA A 288 6.16 -16.95 7.71
C ALA A 288 7.45 -16.34 8.29
N LEU A 289 8.19 -15.55 7.48
CA LEU A 289 9.35 -14.81 7.96
C LEU A 289 9.00 -13.70 8.97
N MET A 290 7.81 -13.11 8.87
CA MET A 290 7.34 -12.00 9.70
C MET A 290 6.33 -12.42 10.76
N LEU A 291 5.53 -13.44 10.50
CA LEU A 291 4.37 -13.81 11.28
C LEU A 291 4.39 -15.30 11.57
N ASP A 292 4.31 -15.65 12.85
CA ASP A 292 4.05 -17.03 13.24
C ASP A 292 2.67 -17.46 12.70
N PRO A 293 2.57 -18.58 11.97
CA PRO A 293 1.29 -19.10 11.48
C PRO A 293 0.22 -19.26 12.57
N ALA A 294 0.61 -19.56 13.82
CA ALA A 294 -0.30 -19.67 14.96
C ALA A 294 -1.01 -18.35 15.28
N HIS A 295 -0.44 -17.21 14.89
CA HIS A 295 -0.99 -15.88 15.13
C HIS A 295 -1.74 -15.30 13.91
N GLN A 296 -1.78 -16.01 12.78
CA GLN A 296 -2.41 -15.51 11.55
C GLN A 296 -3.87 -15.11 11.74
N ALA A 297 -4.65 -15.90 12.47
CA ALA A 297 -6.06 -15.62 12.73
C ALA A 297 -6.27 -14.36 13.59
N ALA A 298 -5.29 -13.97 14.41
CA ALA A 298 -5.36 -12.74 15.18
C ALA A 298 -5.05 -11.51 14.31
N VAL A 299 -4.07 -11.63 13.40
CA VAL A 299 -3.66 -10.54 12.49
C VAL A 299 -4.69 -10.33 11.36
N VAL A 300 -5.27 -11.40 10.81
CA VAL A 300 -6.28 -11.35 9.74
C VAL A 300 -7.50 -12.19 10.15
N PRO A 301 -8.36 -11.68 11.05
CA PRO A 301 -9.52 -12.42 11.54
C PRO A 301 -10.44 -12.90 10.41
N GLY A 302 -10.75 -14.19 10.42
CA GLY A 302 -11.62 -14.81 9.41
C GLY A 302 -11.06 -14.79 7.98
N ASN A 303 -9.77 -14.47 7.81
CA ASN A 303 -9.10 -14.36 6.50
C ASN A 303 -9.87 -13.45 5.50
N ASN A 304 -10.55 -12.42 6.01
CA ASN A 304 -11.42 -11.54 5.24
C ASN A 304 -10.67 -10.38 4.55
N GLY A 305 -9.33 -10.37 4.63
CA GLY A 305 -8.49 -9.30 4.08
C GLY A 305 -8.40 -8.05 4.96
N ILE A 306 -8.97 -8.02 6.16
CA ILE A 306 -8.80 -6.92 7.12
C ILE A 306 -7.60 -7.20 8.02
N PHE A 307 -6.51 -6.47 7.78
CA PHE A 307 -5.26 -6.61 8.54
C PHE A 307 -5.28 -5.72 9.78
N GLN A 308 -5.04 -6.32 10.95
CA GLN A 308 -4.86 -5.59 12.21
C GLN A 308 -3.50 -4.89 12.24
N ALA A 309 -3.40 -3.81 13.02
CA ALA A 309 -2.15 -3.11 13.26
C ALA A 309 -1.25 -3.93 14.20
N THR A 310 0.05 -3.99 13.92
CA THR A 310 0.97 -4.94 14.55
C THR A 310 2.07 -4.27 15.36
N VAL A 311 2.45 -4.92 16.45
CA VAL A 311 3.70 -4.67 17.17
C VAL A 311 4.72 -5.69 16.65
N VAL A 312 5.85 -5.19 16.17
CA VAL A 312 6.92 -5.99 15.57
C VAL A 312 8.17 -5.87 16.43
N ARG A 313 8.79 -6.99 16.79
CA ARG A 313 10.05 -7.08 17.53
C ARG A 313 11.00 -7.97 16.74
N ALA A 314 12.23 -7.52 16.52
CA ALA A 314 13.23 -8.28 15.77
C ALA A 314 12.71 -8.75 14.40
N GLY A 315 11.95 -7.88 13.73
CA GLY A 315 11.34 -8.18 12.43
C GLY A 315 10.16 -9.15 12.45
N ARG A 316 9.70 -9.64 13.62
CA ARG A 316 8.55 -10.54 13.74
C ARG A 316 7.38 -9.91 14.51
N VAL A 317 6.16 -10.22 14.10
CA VAL A 317 4.93 -9.81 14.78
C VAL A 317 4.84 -10.50 16.14
N VAL A 318 4.76 -9.71 17.21
CA VAL A 318 4.69 -10.19 18.61
C VAL A 318 3.43 -9.71 19.34
N GLY A 319 2.66 -8.83 18.72
CA GLY A 319 1.44 -8.28 19.28
C GLY A 319 0.62 -7.52 18.25
N LEU A 320 -0.58 -7.14 18.65
CA LEU A 320 -1.46 -6.22 17.92
C LEU A 320 -1.62 -4.94 18.73
N TRP A 321 -2.06 -3.89 18.06
CA TRP A 321 -2.48 -2.68 18.75
C TRP A 321 -3.72 -2.07 18.13
N LYS A 322 -4.51 -1.39 18.96
CA LYS A 322 -5.68 -0.60 18.54
C LYS A 322 -5.56 0.79 19.12
N ARG A 323 -6.16 1.77 18.44
CA ARG A 323 -6.11 3.16 18.88
C ARG A 323 -7.48 3.75 19.12
N ARG A 324 -7.54 4.69 20.04
CA ARG A 324 -8.62 5.65 20.22
C ARG A 324 -8.03 7.04 20.26
N ILE A 325 -8.42 7.89 19.31
CA ILE A 325 -7.92 9.27 19.19
C ILE A 325 -8.98 10.21 19.77
N THR A 326 -8.53 11.15 20.59
CA THR A 326 -9.33 12.28 21.10
C THR A 326 -8.58 13.57 20.81
N ARG A 327 -9.21 14.73 21.07
CA ARG A 327 -8.50 16.02 20.99
C ARG A 327 -7.34 16.14 21.97
N ALA A 328 -7.34 15.38 23.06
CA ALA A 328 -6.37 15.52 24.15
C ALA A 328 -5.22 14.52 24.09
N ALA A 329 -5.44 13.34 23.50
CA ALA A 329 -4.47 12.24 23.52
C ALA A 329 -4.83 11.15 22.49
N VAL A 330 -3.84 10.32 22.17
CA VAL A 330 -4.03 9.00 21.54
C VAL A 330 -3.85 7.91 22.58
N THR A 331 -4.91 7.13 22.83
CA THR A 331 -4.84 5.92 23.66
C THR A 331 -4.60 4.71 22.76
N VAL A 332 -3.57 3.94 23.04
CA VAL A 332 -3.24 2.71 22.32
C VAL A 332 -3.37 1.52 23.27
N THR A 333 -4.23 0.57 22.92
CA THR A 333 -4.38 -0.70 23.63
C THR A 333 -3.53 -1.76 22.94
N ILE A 334 -2.66 -2.41 23.68
CA ILE A 334 -1.81 -3.51 23.18
C ILE A 334 -2.47 -4.86 23.46
N GLN A 335 -2.39 -5.75 22.49
CA GLN A 335 -2.76 -7.15 22.64
C GLN A 335 -1.52 -8.00 22.32
N PRO A 336 -0.75 -8.43 23.34
CA PRO A 336 0.38 -9.31 23.15
C PRO A 336 -0.05 -10.64 22.53
N LEU A 337 0.74 -11.16 21.59
CA LEU A 337 0.59 -12.49 21.02
C LEU A 337 1.65 -13.46 21.57
N THR A 338 2.75 -12.90 22.09
CA THR A 338 3.81 -13.61 22.82
C THR A 338 3.99 -12.97 24.19
N PRO A 339 4.62 -13.65 25.18
CA PRO A 339 4.97 -13.03 26.45
C PRO A 339 5.80 -11.75 26.26
N VAL A 340 5.50 -10.72 27.05
CA VAL A 340 6.17 -9.42 27.00
C VAL A 340 6.59 -9.00 28.42
N ASP A 341 7.89 -8.83 28.63
CA ASP A 341 8.43 -8.37 29.92
C ASP A 341 8.38 -6.84 30.09
N ALA A 342 8.76 -6.33 31.26
CA ALA A 342 8.72 -4.89 31.55
C ALA A 342 9.67 -4.06 30.66
N GLY A 343 10.84 -4.60 30.32
CA GLY A 343 11.80 -3.93 29.44
C GLY A 343 11.24 -3.83 28.02
N GLU A 344 10.60 -4.88 27.54
CA GLU A 344 9.94 -4.94 26.25
C GLU A 344 8.73 -4.02 26.17
N ARG A 345 7.90 -3.94 27.22
CA ARG A 345 6.82 -2.95 27.31
C ARG A 345 7.35 -1.54 27.11
N GLY A 346 8.45 -1.18 27.81
CA GLY A 346 9.09 0.12 27.64
C GLY A 346 9.62 0.38 26.22
N ARG A 347 10.10 -0.64 25.51
CA ARG A 347 10.51 -0.50 24.09
C ARG A 347 9.31 -0.28 23.17
N VAL A 348 8.20 -0.99 23.40
CA VAL A 348 6.96 -0.82 22.65
C VAL A 348 6.37 0.57 22.88
N GLU A 349 6.35 1.04 24.12
CA GLU A 349 5.89 2.39 24.47
C GLU A 349 6.72 3.49 23.78
N ARG A 350 8.05 3.32 23.70
CA ARG A 350 8.91 4.23 22.91
C ARG A 350 8.59 4.20 21.42
N ALA A 351 8.31 3.02 20.85
CA ALA A 351 7.89 2.90 19.46
C ALA A 351 6.53 3.58 19.20
N LEU A 352 5.59 3.45 20.14
CA LEU A 352 4.30 4.17 20.14
C LEU A 352 4.46 5.67 20.28
N GLY A 353 5.49 6.14 21.00
CA GLY A 353 5.85 7.55 21.05
C GLY A 353 6.00 8.16 19.66
N ARG A 354 6.66 7.45 18.73
CA ARG A 354 6.79 7.91 17.33
C ARG A 354 5.45 8.05 16.61
N TYR A 355 4.50 7.15 16.89
CA TYR A 355 3.14 7.27 16.35
C TYR A 355 2.37 8.45 16.95
N ALA A 356 2.54 8.67 18.26
CA ALA A 356 1.96 9.81 18.96
C ALA A 356 2.51 11.14 18.43
N ASP A 357 3.83 11.23 18.25
CA ASP A 357 4.53 12.38 17.67
C ASP A 357 4.04 12.65 16.24
N PHE A 358 3.89 11.59 15.42
CA PHE A 358 3.31 11.69 14.09
C PHE A 358 1.91 12.29 14.12
N LEU A 359 1.07 11.92 15.10
CA LEU A 359 -0.26 12.50 15.27
C LEU A 359 -0.26 13.90 15.93
N GLY A 360 0.87 14.34 16.50
CA GLY A 360 0.93 15.55 17.33
C GLY A 360 0.11 15.44 18.61
N LEU A 361 -0.04 14.24 19.17
CA LEU A 361 -0.87 13.97 20.36
C LEU A 361 -0.09 13.19 21.41
N PRO A 362 -0.30 13.46 22.72
CA PRO A 362 0.37 12.71 23.77
C PRO A 362 -0.10 11.25 23.79
N PRO A 363 0.82 10.28 23.98
CA PRO A 363 0.48 8.87 24.04
C PRO A 363 -0.08 8.47 25.41
N ARG A 364 -1.03 7.53 25.39
CA ARG A 364 -1.44 6.73 26.55
C ARG A 364 -1.44 5.27 26.13
N VAL A 365 -0.86 4.38 26.92
CA VAL A 365 -0.72 2.97 26.55
C VAL A 365 -1.41 2.11 27.59
N ASP A 366 -2.34 1.30 27.12
CA ASP A 366 -3.08 0.34 27.94
C ASP A 366 -2.57 -1.07 27.62
N TRP A 367 -2.01 -1.73 28.64
CA TRP A 367 -1.64 -3.14 28.59
C TRP A 367 -2.76 -3.98 29.21
N PRO A 368 -2.98 -5.23 28.76
CA PRO A 368 -3.87 -6.14 29.45
C PRO A 368 -3.34 -6.39 30.86
N ALA A 369 -4.26 -6.58 31.80
CA ALA A 369 -3.99 -6.86 33.20
C ALA A 369 -3.12 -8.10 33.40
#